data_AF-A0A815GGR8-F1
#
_entry.id   AF-A0A815GGR8-F1
#
_cell.length_a   1.000
_cell.length_b   1.000
_cell.length_c   1.000
_cell.angle_alpha   90.00
_cell.angle_beta   90.00
_cell.angle_gamma   90.00
#
_symmetry.space_group_name_H-M   'P 1'
#
loop_
_entity.id
_entity.type
_entity.pdbx_description
1 polymer ?
#
loop_
_entity_poly.entity_id
_entity_poly.type
_entity_poly.pdbx_seq_one_letter_code
_entity_poly.pdbx_strand_id
1 'polypeptide(L)'
;MWNVTWLGDGSYRLTPQSHLQFALDVYQENTTLGVVKVSHWYSENNQRWILSPVATNTFRVAPRTVWWRALTVDGIPNVFIRDYINSIDQHWILIKI
;
A
#
# COMPACT_ATOMS: atom_id res chain seq x y z
N MET A 1 3.82 -2.35 -13.35
CA MET A 1 3.54 -0.90 -13.28
C MET A 1 2.15 -0.70 -12.67
N TRP A 2 1.95 0.40 -11.95
CA TRP A 2 0.74 0.64 -11.14
C TRP A 2 0.09 1.98 -11.49
N ASN A 3 -1.23 1.99 -11.59
CA ASN A 3 -2.05 3.19 -11.60
C ASN A 3 -2.40 3.55 -10.16
N VAL A 4 -2.11 4.78 -9.76
CA VAL A 4 -2.44 5.32 -8.44
C VAL A 4 -3.58 6.32 -8.61
N THR A 5 -4.79 5.93 -8.22
CA THR A 5 -6.00 6.71 -8.45
C THR A 5 -6.53 7.29 -7.15
N TRP A 6 -6.71 8.61 -7.09
CA TRP A 6 -7.35 9.29 -5.98
C TRP A 6 -8.84 8.93 -5.88
N LEU A 7 -9.33 8.63 -4.69
CA LEU A 7 -10.72 8.20 -4.44
C LEU A 7 -11.64 9.29 -3.89
N GLY A 8 -11.13 10.50 -3.64
CA GLY A 8 -11.94 11.64 -3.16
C GLY A 8 -11.99 11.82 -1.64
N ASP A 9 -11.40 10.92 -0.85
CA ASP A 9 -11.65 10.83 0.59
C ASP A 9 -10.39 10.64 1.47
N GLY A 10 -9.23 11.06 0.96
CA GLY A 10 -7.94 10.85 1.64
C GLY A 10 -7.22 9.59 1.20
N SER A 11 -7.89 8.70 0.46
CA SER A 11 -7.31 7.41 0.04
C SER A 11 -7.14 7.26 -1.46
N TYR A 12 -6.31 6.29 -1.81
CA TYR A 12 -5.93 5.93 -3.16
C TYR A 12 -6.23 4.45 -3.42
N ARG A 13 -6.57 4.14 -4.67
CA ARG A 13 -6.56 2.79 -5.22
C ARG A 13 -5.27 2.57 -5.99
N LEU A 14 -4.57 1.49 -5.69
CA LEU A 14 -3.37 1.06 -6.41
C LEU A 14 -3.75 -0.11 -7.33
N THR A 15 -3.76 0.12 -8.64
CA THR A 15 -4.24 -0.85 -9.64
C THR A 15 -3.10 -1.32 -10.55
N PRO A 16 -2.90 -2.64 -10.75
CA PRO A 16 -1.94 -3.11 -11.75
C PRO A 16 -2.38 -2.63 -13.14
N GLN A 17 -1.45 -2.05 -13.90
CA GLN A 17 -1.76 -1.58 -15.26
C GLN A 17 -2.21 -2.69 -16.20
N SER A 18 -1.76 -3.93 -15.96
CA SER A 18 -2.16 -5.10 -16.75
C SER A 18 -3.54 -5.66 -16.38
N HIS A 19 -4.12 -5.26 -15.24
CA HIS A 19 -5.35 -5.83 -14.70
C HIS A 19 -6.19 -4.75 -14.03
N LEU A 20 -6.86 -3.91 -14.85
CA LEU A 20 -7.56 -2.71 -14.39
C LEU A 20 -8.77 -2.98 -13.47
N GLN A 21 -9.24 -4.22 -13.39
CA GLN A 21 -10.31 -4.64 -12.48
C GLN A 21 -9.79 -5.03 -11.09
N PHE A 22 -8.48 -5.02 -10.87
CA PHE A 22 -7.85 -5.44 -9.62
C PHE A 22 -7.28 -4.24 -8.85
N ALA A 23 -6.96 -4.48 -7.58
CA ALA A 23 -6.32 -3.52 -6.69
C ALA A 23 -5.35 -4.23 -5.73
N LEU A 24 -4.40 -3.47 -5.20
CA LEU A 24 -3.60 -3.88 -4.05
C LEU A 24 -4.52 -3.98 -2.83
N ASP A 25 -4.45 -5.12 -2.16
CA ASP A 25 -5.34 -5.53 -1.07
C ASP A 25 -4.47 -6.05 0.08
N VAL A 26 -4.95 -5.85 1.30
CA VAL A 26 -4.37 -6.42 2.49
C VAL A 26 -5.29 -7.44 3.15
N TYR A 27 -4.71 -8.59 3.50
CA TYR A 27 -5.36 -9.66 4.22
C TYR A 27 -4.64 -9.91 5.55
N GLN A 28 -5.37 -10.40 6.56
CA GLN A 28 -4.80 -10.66 7.89
C GLN A 28 -4.10 -9.43 8.49
N GLU A 29 -4.74 -8.26 8.39
CA GLU A 29 -4.14 -6.97 8.75
C GLU A 29 -3.70 -6.81 10.22
N ASN A 30 -4.15 -7.71 11.09
CA ASN A 30 -3.85 -7.71 12.53
C ASN A 30 -2.75 -8.71 12.94
N THR A 31 -2.15 -9.45 12.00
CA THR A 31 -1.01 -10.32 12.28
C THR A 31 0.30 -9.54 12.23
N THR A 32 1.38 -10.10 12.78
CA THR A 32 2.73 -9.49 12.72
C THR A 32 3.14 -9.10 11.30
N LEU A 33 2.73 -9.89 10.30
CA LEU A 33 2.92 -9.64 8.88
C LEU A 33 1.58 -9.74 8.17
N GLY A 34 0.96 -8.60 7.88
CA GLY A 34 -0.26 -8.57 7.09
C GLY A 34 0.07 -8.86 5.62
N VAL A 35 -0.67 -9.76 5.01
CA VAL A 35 -0.41 -10.28 3.67
C VAL A 35 -0.88 -9.27 2.64
N VAL A 36 0.02 -8.86 1.76
CA VAL A 36 -0.31 -8.00 0.62
C VAL A 36 -0.57 -8.88 -0.59
N LYS A 37 -1.68 -8.64 -1.29
CA LYS A 37 -2.07 -9.39 -2.48
C LYS A 37 -2.72 -8.48 -3.51
N VAL A 38 -2.95 -9.01 -4.71
CA VAL A 38 -3.76 -8.37 -5.75
C VAL A 38 -5.08 -9.12 -5.84
N SER A 39 -6.19 -8.41 -5.68
CA SER A 39 -7.55 -8.99 -5.75
C SER A 39 -8.48 -8.09 -6.56
N HIS A 40 -9.65 -8.60 -6.93
CA HIS A 40 -10.67 -7.81 -7.62
C HIS A 40 -11.04 -6.58 -6.79
N TRP A 41 -11.22 -5.43 -7.45
CA TRP A 41 -11.64 -4.21 -6.80
C TRP A 41 -13.11 -4.28 -6.38
N TYR A 42 -13.35 -4.29 -5.07
CA TYR A 42 -14.66 -4.31 -4.44
C TYR A 42 -14.98 -3.00 -3.71
N SER A 43 -14.07 -2.01 -3.78
CA SER A 43 -14.19 -0.74 -3.06
C SER A 43 -14.16 -0.88 -1.52
N GLU A 44 -13.62 -1.99 -1.02
CA GLU A 44 -13.49 -2.25 0.41
C GLU A 44 -12.33 -1.46 1.04
N ASN A 45 -12.40 -1.21 2.35
CA ASN A 45 -11.41 -0.35 3.03
C ASN A 45 -9.99 -0.94 3.04
N ASN A 46 -9.84 -2.27 3.07
CA ASN A 46 -8.57 -3.00 2.97
C ASN A 46 -7.93 -2.92 1.57
N GLN A 47 -8.64 -2.38 0.58
CA GLN A 47 -8.11 -2.12 -0.77
C GLN A 47 -7.77 -0.64 -1.00
N ARG A 48 -7.94 0.20 0.04
CA ARG A 48 -7.70 1.64 0.00
C ARG A 48 -6.44 1.98 0.78
N TRP A 49 -5.62 2.86 0.22
CA TRP A 49 -4.29 3.16 0.73
C TRP A 49 -4.12 4.65 0.98
N ILE A 50 -3.41 4.98 2.05
CA ILE A 50 -3.00 6.33 2.42
C ILE A 50 -1.54 6.50 2.00
N LEU A 51 -1.25 7.56 1.26
CA LEU A 51 0.09 7.94 0.84
C LEU A 51 0.48 9.21 1.60
N SER A 52 1.54 9.15 2.41
CA SER A 52 2.00 10.28 3.21
C SER A 52 3.49 10.52 3.01
N PRO A 53 3.95 11.76 2.78
CA PRO A 53 5.38 12.04 2.65
C PRO A 53 6.11 11.72 3.97
N VAL A 54 7.31 11.16 3.88
CA VAL A 54 8.16 10.85 5.06
C VAL A 54 9.54 11.49 4.99
N ALA A 55 10.09 11.66 3.79
CA ALA A 55 11.28 12.46 3.53
C ALA A 55 11.24 13.00 2.09
N THR A 56 12.34 13.61 1.63
CA THR A 56 12.45 14.12 0.26
C THR A 56 12.18 13.00 -0.75
N ASN A 57 11.09 13.14 -1.52
CA ASN A 57 10.67 12.21 -2.57
C ASN A 57 10.32 10.79 -2.12
N THR A 58 10.11 10.56 -0.81
CA THR A 58 9.69 9.25 -0.29
C THR A 58 8.36 9.34 0.44
N PHE A 59 7.59 8.26 0.35
CA PHE A 59 6.25 8.14 0.89
C PHE A 59 6.14 6.89 1.75
N ARG A 60 5.36 6.99 2.84
CA ARG A 60 4.75 5.85 3.49
C ARG A 60 3.48 5.47 2.74
N VAL A 61 3.31 4.18 2.50
CA VAL A 61 2.10 3.59 1.92
C VAL A 61 1.42 2.77 3.01
N ALA A 62 0.25 3.19 3.50
CA ALA A 62 -0.44 2.55 4.62
C ALA A 62 -1.84 2.08 4.22
N PRO A 63 -2.31 0.91 4.66
CA PRO A 63 -3.73 0.56 4.50
C PRO A 63 -4.60 1.57 5.26
N ARG A 64 -5.77 1.88 4.71
CA ARG A 64 -6.71 2.79 5.36
C ARG A 64 -7.25 2.23 6.68
N THR A 65 -7.44 0.92 6.75
CA THR A 65 -8.00 0.20 7.90
C THR A 65 -7.07 0.20 9.12
N VAL A 66 -5.76 0.11 8.88
CA VAL A 66 -4.71 0.02 9.91
C VAL A 66 -3.59 1.03 9.64
N TRP A 67 -3.94 2.31 9.70
CA TRP A 67 -3.06 3.41 9.31
C TRP A 67 -1.77 3.53 10.13
N TRP A 68 -1.62 2.87 11.28
CA TRP A 68 -0.35 2.80 12.01
C TRP A 68 0.64 1.79 11.42
N ARG A 69 0.24 1.05 10.39
CA ARG A 69 1.08 0.08 9.66
C ARG A 69 1.45 0.60 8.27
N ALA A 70 2.53 0.08 7.70
CA ALA A 70 3.07 0.49 6.41
C ALA A 70 3.43 -0.71 5.53
N LEU A 71 3.29 -0.54 4.22
CA LEU A 71 3.85 -1.41 3.20
C LEU A 71 5.36 -1.46 3.41
N THR A 72 5.89 -2.65 3.66
CA THR A 72 7.25 -2.88 4.14
C THR A 72 7.88 -3.99 3.31
N VAL A 73 9.12 -3.80 2.87
CA VAL A 73 9.94 -4.87 2.31
C VAL A 73 10.43 -5.75 3.46
N ASP A 74 9.97 -7.01 3.55
CA ASP A 74 10.40 -7.95 4.58
C ASP A 74 11.05 -9.18 3.94
N GLY A 75 12.36 -9.06 3.72
CA GLY A 75 13.12 -9.97 2.88
C GLY A 75 12.88 -9.74 1.38
N ILE A 76 13.80 -10.22 0.55
CA ILE A 76 13.66 -10.15 -0.92
C ILE A 76 13.11 -11.50 -1.39
N PRO A 77 12.00 -11.56 -2.16
CA PRO A 77 11.28 -10.46 -2.83
C PRO A 77 9.95 -10.05 -2.17
N ASN A 78 9.79 -10.23 -0.86
CA ASN A 78 8.47 -10.19 -0.23
C ASN A 78 8.11 -8.80 0.30
N VAL A 79 6.84 -8.44 0.13
CA VAL A 79 6.26 -7.18 0.63
C VAL A 79 5.05 -7.52 1.48
N PHE A 80 4.99 -6.94 2.68
CA PHE A 80 3.91 -7.12 3.64
C PHE A 80 3.47 -5.75 4.19
N ILE A 81 2.47 -5.74 5.07
CA ILE A 81 2.30 -4.63 6.00
C ILE A 81 2.87 -5.00 7.39
N ARG A 82 3.57 -4.04 8.00
CA ARG A 82 4.10 -4.14 9.36
C ARG A 82 3.90 -2.80 10.07
N ASP A 83 3.97 -2.80 11.40
CA ASP A 83 3.93 -1.58 12.20
C ASP A 83 4.96 -0.58 11.69
N TYR A 84 4.51 0.67 11.55
CA TYR A 84 5.35 1.72 11.01
C TYR A 84 6.35 2.18 12.07
N ILE A 85 7.64 1.93 11.81
CA ILE A 85 8.77 2.30 12.66
C ILE A 85 9.70 3.32 11.98
N ASN A 86 9.26 3.88 10.85
CA ASN A 86 10.01 4.83 10.05
C ASN A 86 11.37 4.32 9.55
N SER A 87 11.45 3.03 9.24
CA SER A 87 12.63 2.41 8.65
C SER A 87 12.63 2.53 7.11
N ILE A 88 13.82 2.45 6.50
CA ILE A 88 14.00 2.71 5.06
C ILE A 88 13.26 1.70 4.15
N ASP A 89 13.06 0.48 4.62
CA ASP A 89 12.26 -0.58 4.00
C ASP A 89 10.74 -0.27 3.97
N GLN A 90 10.32 0.83 4.62
CA GLN A 90 8.94 1.33 4.63
C GLN A 90 8.78 2.62 3.79
N HIS A 91 9.86 3.08 3.14
CA HIS A 91 9.90 4.31 2.35
C HIS A 91 9.86 3.98 0.86
N TRP A 92 8.84 4.49 0.17
CA TRP A 92 8.60 4.21 -1.24
C TRP A 92 8.81 5.46 -2.07
N ILE A 93 9.53 5.32 -3.19
CA ILE A 93 9.61 6.36 -4.21
C ILE A 93 8.49 6.12 -5.22
N LEU A 94 7.65 7.12 -5.43
CA LEU A 94 6.61 7.12 -6.47
C LEU A 94 7.14 7.84 -7.70
N ILE A 95 7.44 7.09 -8.76
CA ILE A 95 7.94 7.63 -10.04
C ILE A 95 6.80 7.63 -11.05
N LYS A 96 6.52 8.81 -11.61
CA LYS A 96 5.67 8.92 -12.79
C LYS A 96 6.52 8.55 -14.01
N ILE A 97 6.09 7.48 -14.68
CA ILE A 97 6.68 6.96 -15.91
C ILE A 97 5.73 7.18 -17.08
#